data_AF-X1IR42-F1
#
_entry.id   AF-X1IR42-F1
#
_cell.length_a   1.000
_cell.length_b   1.000
_cell.length_c   1.000
_cell.angle_alpha   90.00
_cell.angle_beta   90.00
_cell.angle_gamma   90.00
#
_symmetry.space_group_name_H-M   'P 1'
#
loop_
_entity.id
_entity.type
_entity.pdbx_description
1 polymer ?
#
loop_
_entity_poly.entity_id
_entity_poly.type
_entity_poly.pdbx_seq_one_letter_code
_entity_poly.pdbx_strand_id
1 'polypeptide(L)' 'MLTCKIISSKEIGDIHDASLNILRKIGIKVNHNEVFDILGDAGAVVDKKTKIVKFSEDMVTGGIQKAGKKHILQGR' A
#
# COMPACT_ATOMS: atom_id res chain seq x y z
N MET A 1 20.70 -20.79 5.79
CA MET A 1 20.53 -19.82 4.70
C MET A 1 21.15 -18.51 5.18
N LEU A 2 22.20 -18.02 4.53
CA LEU A 2 22.82 -16.75 4.91
C LEU A 2 21.97 -15.61 4.34
N THR A 3 21.49 -14.70 5.19
CA THR A 3 20.74 -13.51 4.78
C THR A 3 21.54 -12.28 5.17
N CYS A 4 21.97 -11.47 4.20
CA CYS A 4 22.65 -10.21 4.46
C CYS A 4 21.62 -9.11 4.67
N LYS A 5 21.63 -8.46 5.84
CA LYS A 5 20.79 -7.29 6.14
C LYS A 5 21.63 -6.03 6.02
N ILE A 6 21.44 -5.29 4.93
CA ILE A 6 22.17 -4.04 4.66
C ILE A 6 21.47 -2.79 5.23
N ILE A 7 20.22 -2.92 5.66
CA ILE A 7 19.42 -1.84 6.26
C ILE A 7 19.12 -2.24 7.71
N SER A 8 19.32 -1.31 8.65
CA SER A 8 19.00 -1.51 10.06
C SER A 8 17.49 -1.52 10.30
N SER A 9 17.06 -2.12 11.42
CA SER A 9 15.64 -2.12 11.80
C SER A 9 15.07 -0.72 11.96
N LYS A 10 15.88 0.25 12.39
CA LYS A 10 15.48 1.65 12.50
C LYS A 10 15.21 2.25 11.12
N GLU A 11 16.14 2.09 10.19
CA GLU A 11 15.98 2.61 8.82
C GLU A 11 14.79 1.96 8.10
N ILE A 12 14.50 0.68 8.37
CA ILE A 12 13.27 0.03 7.87
C ILE A 12 12.03 0.73 8.42
N GLY A 13 12.00 1.06 9.71
CA GLY A 13 10.92 1.83 10.34
C GLY A 13 10.78 3.22 9.72
N ASP A 14 11.89 3.94 9.54
CA ASP A 14 11.91 5.27 8.94
C ASP A 14 11.34 5.24 7.50
N ILE A 15 11.68 4.23 6.70
CA ILE A 15 11.13 4.03 5.35
C ILE A 15 9.64 3.70 5.40
N HIS A 16 9.21 2.85 6.34
CA HIS A 16 7.81 2.48 6.51
C HIS A 16 6.95 3.71 6.82
N ASP A 17 7.35 4.50 7.81
CA ASP A 17 6.62 5.70 8.24
C ASP A 17 6.59 6.77 7.15
N ALA A 18 7.70 6.95 6.43
CA ALA A 18 7.76 7.86 5.28
C ALA A 18 6.79 7.42 4.17
N SER A 19 6.74 6.12 3.88
CA SER A 19 5.85 5.55 2.87
C SER A 19 4.37 5.73 3.25
N LEU A 20 4.00 5.45 4.51
CA LEU A 20 2.65 5.67 5.01
C LEU A 20 2.26 7.15 4.96
N ASN A 21 3.18 8.06 5.31
CA ASN A 21 2.94 9.49 5.21
C ASN A 21 2.69 9.95 3.77
N ILE A 22 3.42 9.42 2.79
CA ILE A 22 3.20 9.69 1.37
C ILE A 22 1.80 9.19 0.95
N LEU A 23 1.47 7.93 1.25
CA LEU A 23 0.18 7.34 0.88
C LEU A 23 -1.01 8.07 1.51
N ARG A 24 -0.85 8.57 2.74
CA ARG A 24 -1.88 9.32 3.47
C ARG A 24 -2.05 10.76 2.99
N LYS A 25 -0.95 11.48 2.78
CA LYS A 25 -1.00 12.93 2.48
C LYS A 25 -1.09 13.20 0.98
N ILE A 26 -0.28 12.49 0.20
CA ILE A 26 -0.12 12.67 -1.24
C ILE A 26 -1.04 11.70 -1.98
N GLY A 27 -1.00 10.41 -1.63
CA GLY A 27 -1.74 9.36 -2.33
C GLY A 27 -1.11 8.94 -3.65
N ILE A 28 -1.86 8.21 -4.46
CA ILE A 28 -1.46 7.75 -5.80
C ILE A 28 -2.52 8.14 -6.83
N LYS A 29 -2.12 8.35 -8.09
CA LYS A 29 -3.05 8.59 -9.19
C LYS A 29 -3.56 7.27 -9.77
N VAL A 30 -4.87 7.09 -9.80
CA VAL A 30 -5.53 5.87 -10.32
C VAL A 30 -6.42 6.26 -11.49
N ASN A 31 -5.91 6.05 -12.72
CA ASN A 31 -6.63 6.42 -13.94
C ASN A 31 -7.71 5.40 -14.35
N HIS A 32 -7.62 4.15 -13.88
CA HIS A 32 -8.62 3.13 -14.18
C HIS A 32 -9.86 3.35 -13.31
N ASN A 33 -11.00 3.65 -13.93
CA ASN A 33 -12.22 4.04 -13.21
C ASN A 33 -12.71 2.96 -12.24
N GLU A 34 -12.73 1.70 -12.68
CA GLU A 34 -13.18 0.60 -11.82
C GLU A 34 -12.30 0.44 -10.57
N VAL A 35 -10.97 0.60 -10.72
CA VAL A 35 -10.05 0.49 -9.58
C VAL A 35 -10.23 1.69 -8.66
N PHE A 36 -10.44 2.88 -9.22
CA PHE A 36 -10.71 4.09 -8.46
C PHE A 36 -11.97 3.94 -7.60
N ASP A 37 -13.04 3.39 -8.17
CA ASP A 37 -14.31 3.17 -7.47
C ASP A 37 -14.17 2.07 -6.39
N ILE A 38 -13.54 0.93 -6.71
CA ILE A 38 -13.25 -0.14 -5.73
C ILE A 38 -12.48 0.40 -4.52
N LEU A 39 -11.49 1.27 -4.74
CA LEU A 39 -10.70 1.83 -3.65
C LEU A 39 -11.52 2.81 -2.81
N GLY A 40 -12.39 3.61 -3.43
CA GLY A 40 -13.33 4.48 -2.71
C GLY A 40 -14.31 3.69 -1.85
N ASP A 41 -14.90 2.63 -2.40
CA ASP A 41 -15.82 1.73 -1.70
C ASP A 41 -15.13 0.99 -0.55
N ALA A 42 -13.83 0.70 -0.69
CA ALA A 42 -13.00 0.12 0.37
C ALA A 42 -12.58 1.12 1.46
N GLY A 43 -13.00 2.39 1.37
CA GLY A 43 -12.77 3.42 2.39
C GLY A 43 -11.57 4.34 2.13
N ALA A 44 -10.97 4.31 0.94
CA ALA A 44 -9.95 5.28 0.57
C ALA A 44 -10.54 6.68 0.34
N VAL A 45 -9.76 7.72 0.60
CA VAL A 45 -10.15 9.09 0.29
C VAL A 45 -9.86 9.36 -1.17
N VAL A 46 -10.91 9.59 -1.97
CA VAL A 46 -10.80 9.73 -3.42
C VAL A 46 -11.09 11.15 -3.89
N ASP A 47 -10.23 11.70 -4.75
CA ASP A 47 -10.44 12.96 -5.44
C ASP A 47 -10.81 12.69 -6.90
N LYS A 48 -12.09 12.87 -7.21
CA LYS A 48 -12.65 12.60 -8.55
C LYS A 48 -12.09 13.54 -9.63
N LYS A 49 -11.68 14.76 -9.26
CA LYS A 49 -11.16 15.76 -10.21
C LYS A 49 -9.73 15.42 -10.62
N THR A 50 -8.89 15.05 -9.66
CA THR A 50 -7.47 14.77 -9.92
C THR A 50 -7.17 13.29 -10.17
N LYS A 51 -8.15 12.41 -9.89
CA LYS A 51 -7.99 10.94 -9.87
C LYS A 51 -6.96 10.46 -8.85
N ILE A 52 -6.78 11.20 -7.76
CA ILE A 52 -5.88 10.83 -6.66
C ILE A 52 -6.65 10.03 -5.60
N VAL A 53 -6.06 8.94 -5.15
CA VAL A 53 -6.54 8.08 -4.06
C VAL A 53 -5.54 8.14 -2.90
N LYS A 54 -6.01 8.45 -1.70
CA LYS A 54 -5.20 8.50 -0.47
C LYS A 54 -5.61 7.39 0.49
N PHE A 55 -4.62 6.81 1.16
CA PHE A 55 -4.79 5.62 1.99
C PHE A 55 -4.49 5.96 3.45
N SER A 56 -5.36 5.54 4.36
CA SER A 56 -5.04 5.55 5.79
C SER A 56 -4.03 4.44 6.12
N GLU A 57 -3.32 4.60 7.22
CA GLU A 57 -2.41 3.57 7.73
C GLU A 57 -3.15 2.26 8.02
N ASP A 58 -4.35 2.32 8.60
CA ASP A 58 -5.19 1.15 8.86
C ASP A 58 -5.55 0.39 7.59
N MET A 59 -5.86 1.12 6.50
CA MET A 59 -6.18 0.51 5.22
C MET A 59 -4.95 -0.23 4.63
N VAL A 60 -3.77 0.39 4.69
CA VAL A 60 -2.52 -0.20 4.20
C VAL A 60 -2.16 -1.43 5.04
N THR A 61 -2.14 -1.29 6.36
CA THR A 61 -1.78 -2.36 7.29
C THR A 61 -2.77 -3.52 7.21
N GLY A 62 -4.08 -3.23 7.11
CA GLY A 62 -5.12 -4.22 6.88
C GLY A 62 -4.95 -4.95 5.54
N GLY A 63 -4.56 -4.24 4.48
CA GLY A 63 -4.23 -4.84 3.18
C GLY A 63 -3.04 -5.80 3.24
N ILE A 64 -1.95 -5.40 3.91
CA ILE A 64 -0.75 -6.23 4.10
C ILE A 64 -1.09 -7.49 4.89
N GLN A 65 -1.89 -7.38 5.95
CA GLN A 65 -2.31 -8.53 6.75
C GLN A 65 -3.14 -9.52 5.94
N LYS A 66 -4.09 -9.03 5.12
CA LYS A 66 -4.93 -9.87 4.25
C LYS A 66 -4.13 -10.57 3.14
N ALA A 67 -3.05 -9.95 2.65
CA ALA A 67 -2.25 -10.50 1.56
C ALA A 67 -1.49 -11.79 1.93
N GLY A 68 -1.19 -12.02 3.21
CA GLY A 68 -0.49 -13.23 3.68
C GLY A 68 1.00 -13.29 3.27
N LYS A 69 1.71 -14.35 3.70
CA LYS A 69 3.18 -14.48 3.55
C LYS A 69 3.65 -15.52 2.54
N LYS A 70 2.79 -16.47 2.17
CA LYS A 70 3.17 -17.62 1.34
C LYS A 70 1.99 -18.01 0.45
N HIS A 71 2.28 -18.11 -0.84
CA HIS A 71 1.34 -18.54 -1.87
C HIS A 71 2.01 -19.62 -2.70
N ILE A 72 1.24 -20.61 -3.17
CA ILE A 72 1.74 -21.62 -4.11
C ILE A 72 1.39 -21.14 -5.51
N LEU A 73 2.41 -20.85 -6.31
CA LEU A 73 2.23 -20.63 -7.75
C LEU A 73 2.29 -21.99 -8.45
N GLN A 74 1.19 -22.39 -9.09
CA GLN A 74 1.15 -23.63 -9.86
C GLN A 74 1.38 -23.34 -11.33
N GLY A 75 2.35 -24.05 -11.93
CA GLY A 75 2.51 -24.14 -13.37
C GLY A 75 1.55 -25.16 -13.96
N ARG A 76 1.41 -25.16 -15.29
CA ARG A 76 0.79 -26.28 -16.01
C ARG A 76 1.69 -27.51 -15.93
#